data_AF-A0A6P1DTD2-F1
#
_entry.id   AF-A0A6P1DTD2-F1
#
_cell.length_a   1.000
_cell.length_b   1.000
_cell.length_c   1.000
_cell.angle_alpha   90.00
_cell.angle_beta   90.00
_cell.angle_gamma   90.00
#
_symmetry.space_group_name_H-M   'P 1'
#
loop_
_entity.id
_entity.type
_entity.pdbx_description
1 polymer ?
#
loop_
_entity_poly.entity_id
_entity_poly.type
_entity_poly.pdbx_seq_one_letter_code
_entity_poly.pdbx_strand_id
1 'polypeptide(L)'
;MIAVRISMKATHEPLKRTPVVLRLDADGSETPPVLTDRAGIASFDLPPTSGTILVSGVERYEGRLDGEIPIELWSITQSERDSRGLPGEFPAGSNAYPSMTTRAVQVGARAILTDSEGYLVDPSDWSEDFARALADQEGLVLTEEHWEVIRFLRARFAHKGIQATVRDMILHFRNVWGRERGSNRYLHQIFPRGGPQKQGNRLAGLLRTKGEH
;
A
#
# COMPACT_ATOMS: atom_id res chain seq x y z
N MET A 1 -22.95 7.35 -20.76
CA MET A 1 -22.39 7.69 -19.44
C MET A 1 -21.75 6.44 -18.90
N ILE A 2 -20.47 6.52 -18.55
CA ILE A 2 -19.70 5.43 -17.96
C ILE A 2 -19.52 5.77 -16.48
N ALA A 3 -19.79 4.84 -15.58
CA ALA A 3 -19.62 5.01 -14.15
C ALA A 3 -18.69 3.93 -13.60
N VAL A 4 -17.74 4.32 -12.76
CA VAL A 4 -16.78 3.40 -12.13
C VAL A 4 -17.02 3.44 -10.63
N ARG A 5 -17.51 2.35 -10.04
CA ARG A 5 -17.72 2.22 -8.60
C ARG A 5 -16.51 1.55 -7.97
N ILE A 6 -15.90 2.19 -6.98
CA ILE A 6 -14.74 1.67 -6.26
C ILE A 6 -15.09 1.42 -4.79
N SER A 7 -14.83 0.21 -4.32
CA SER A 7 -15.06 -0.22 -2.95
C SER A 7 -13.87 -1.00 -2.36
N MET A 8 -13.81 -1.06 -1.03
CA MET A 8 -12.92 -1.94 -0.29
C MET A 8 -13.40 -3.38 -0.40
N LYS A 9 -12.58 -4.30 -0.93
CA LYS A 9 -12.92 -5.72 -1.08
C LYS A 9 -13.19 -6.44 0.25
N ALA A 10 -12.60 -5.97 1.35
CA ALA A 10 -12.75 -6.59 2.67
C ALA A 10 -14.00 -6.12 3.45
N THR A 11 -14.54 -4.95 3.14
CA THR A 11 -15.66 -4.33 3.89
C THR A 11 -16.84 -3.90 3.01
N HIS A 12 -16.68 -3.96 1.69
CA HIS A 12 -17.53 -3.36 0.65
C HIS A 12 -17.79 -1.85 0.83
N GLU A 13 -17.01 -1.16 1.68
CA GLU A 13 -17.16 0.28 1.90
C GLU A 13 -16.69 1.08 0.67
N PRO A 14 -17.42 2.14 0.26
CA PRO A 14 -17.01 2.96 -0.86
C PRO A 14 -15.70 3.72 -0.64
N LEU A 15 -14.79 3.64 -1.61
CA LEU A 15 -13.53 4.38 -1.61
C LEU A 15 -13.74 5.76 -2.24
N LYS A 16 -13.70 6.79 -1.39
CA LYS A 16 -14.05 8.20 -1.71
C LYS A 16 -12.82 9.01 -2.10
N ARG A 17 -13.00 9.97 -3.01
CA ARG A 17 -11.92 10.82 -3.58
C ARG A 17 -10.77 10.02 -4.20
N THR A 18 -11.05 8.81 -4.67
CA THR A 18 -10.10 7.99 -5.42
C THR A 18 -10.08 8.48 -6.88
N PRO A 19 -8.92 8.87 -7.44
CA PRO A 19 -8.84 9.32 -8.81
C PRO A 19 -9.00 8.15 -9.79
N VAL A 20 -9.85 8.33 -10.79
CA VAL A 20 -10.11 7.39 -11.88
C VAL A 20 -9.81 8.08 -13.20
N VAL A 21 -9.13 7.36 -14.09
CA VAL A 21 -8.84 7.76 -15.47
C VAL A 21 -9.31 6.63 -16.38
N LEU A 22 -9.95 6.98 -17.49
CA LEU A 22 -10.22 6.05 -18.59
C LEU A 22 -9.18 6.29 -19.68
N ARG A 23 -8.59 5.22 -20.20
CA ARG A 23 -7.74 5.21 -21.41
C ARG A 23 -8.49 4.50 -22.51
N LEU A 24 -8.73 5.17 -23.64
CA LEU A 24 -9.63 4.67 -24.70
C LEU A 24 -8.87 3.94 -25.80
N ASP A 25 -9.36 2.77 -26.23
CA ASP A 25 -8.65 1.96 -27.26
C ASP A 25 -8.66 2.61 -28.65
N ALA A 26 -9.66 3.44 -28.93
CA ALA A 26 -9.92 3.97 -30.26
C ALA A 26 -8.83 4.96 -30.75
N ASP A 27 -8.21 5.68 -29.82
CA ASP A 27 -7.21 6.72 -30.09
C ASP A 27 -6.05 6.76 -29.07
N GLY A 28 -6.07 5.90 -28.04
CA GLY A 28 -5.11 5.88 -26.95
C GLY A 28 -5.24 7.08 -25.99
N SER A 29 -6.31 7.88 -26.09
CA SER A 29 -6.47 9.08 -25.27
C SER A 29 -6.82 8.74 -23.81
N GLU A 30 -6.36 9.58 -22.89
CA GLU A 30 -6.68 9.49 -21.46
C GLU A 30 -7.59 10.66 -21.03
N THR A 31 -8.61 10.34 -20.23
CA THR A 31 -9.46 11.36 -19.61
C THR A 31 -8.74 12.07 -18.47
N PRO A 32 -9.06 13.35 -18.16
CA PRO A 32 -8.65 13.96 -16.90
C PRO A 32 -9.10 13.13 -15.67
N PRO A 33 -8.34 13.11 -14.55
CA PRO A 33 -8.70 12.31 -13.39
C PRO A 33 -10.02 12.76 -12.74
N VAL A 34 -11.01 11.86 -12.71
CA VAL A 34 -12.29 12.08 -12.01
C VAL A 34 -12.19 11.46 -10.61
N LEU A 35 -12.44 12.25 -9.57
CA LEU A 35 -12.46 11.76 -8.20
C LEU A 35 -13.79 11.07 -7.88
N THR A 36 -13.74 9.90 -7.23
CA THR A 36 -14.96 9.26 -6.72
C THR A 36 -15.68 10.10 -5.67
N ASP A 37 -17.01 10.02 -5.70
CA ASP A 37 -17.91 10.74 -4.80
C ASP A 37 -18.04 10.08 -3.41
N ARG A 38 -19.12 10.37 -2.67
CA ARG A 38 -19.40 9.74 -1.37
C ARG A 38 -19.87 8.28 -1.47
N ALA A 39 -20.42 7.88 -2.61
CA ALA A 39 -20.84 6.51 -2.92
C ALA A 39 -19.74 5.69 -3.62
N GLY A 40 -18.54 6.26 -3.77
CA GLY A 40 -17.38 5.62 -4.40
C GLY A 40 -17.44 5.61 -5.93
N ILE A 41 -18.28 6.46 -6.54
CA ILE A 41 -18.53 6.46 -7.98
C ILE A 41 -17.78 7.62 -8.63
N ALA A 42 -17.01 7.33 -9.67
CA ALA A 42 -16.49 8.31 -10.64
C ALA A 42 -17.31 8.21 -11.93
N SER A 43 -17.88 9.33 -12.39
CA SER A 43 -18.77 9.36 -13.57
C SER A 43 -18.13 10.12 -14.71
N PHE A 44 -18.22 9.55 -15.92
CA PHE A 44 -17.68 10.09 -17.16
C PHE A 44 -18.81 10.29 -18.17
N ASP A 45 -18.95 11.52 -18.67
CA ASP A 45 -19.94 11.86 -19.70
C ASP A 45 -19.40 11.47 -21.09
N LEU A 46 -19.31 10.16 -21.29
CA LEU A 46 -18.83 9.54 -22.52
C LEU A 46 -19.85 8.49 -23.02
N PRO A 47 -19.92 8.26 -24.35
CA PRO A 47 -20.68 7.15 -24.92
C PRO A 47 -20.00 5.80 -24.64
N PRO A 48 -20.74 4.68 -24.73
CA PRO A 48 -20.19 3.34 -24.52
C PRO A 48 -19.06 3.00 -25.50
N THR A 49 -17.90 2.61 -24.96
CA THR A 49 -16.65 2.43 -25.71
C THR A 49 -15.88 1.18 -25.23
N SER A 50 -14.63 0.99 -25.64
CA SER A 50 -13.70 0.06 -24.99
C SER A 50 -12.43 0.79 -24.55
N GLY A 51 -11.77 0.25 -23.52
CA GLY A 51 -10.60 0.87 -22.94
C GLY A 51 -10.16 0.22 -21.62
N THR A 52 -9.14 0.85 -21.03
CA THR A 52 -8.62 0.53 -19.69
C THR A 52 -9.15 1.51 -18.65
N ILE A 53 -9.48 1.01 -17.46
CA ILE A 53 -9.75 1.85 -16.28
C ILE A 53 -8.50 1.87 -15.39
N LEU A 54 -7.96 3.06 -15.16
CA LEU A 54 -6.89 3.30 -14.21
C LEU A 54 -7.46 3.91 -12.93
N VAL A 55 -7.14 3.30 -11.78
CA VAL A 55 -7.56 3.78 -10.46
C VAL A 55 -6.31 4.04 -9.62
N SER A 56 -6.12 5.30 -9.22
CA SER A 56 -4.85 5.80 -8.66
C SER A 56 -3.66 5.63 -9.61
N GLY A 57 -3.88 5.75 -10.92
CA GLY A 57 -2.84 5.58 -11.96
C GLY A 57 -2.47 4.12 -12.25
N VAL A 58 -3.26 3.16 -11.74
CA VAL A 58 -3.01 1.73 -11.88
C VAL A 58 -4.16 1.08 -12.62
N GLU A 59 -3.86 0.32 -13.67
CA GLU A 59 -4.83 -0.45 -14.45
C GLU A 59 -5.59 -1.45 -13.56
N ARG A 60 -6.91 -1.56 -13.74
CA ARG A 60 -7.82 -2.40 -12.93
C ARG A 60 -8.79 -3.24 -13.72
N TYR A 61 -9.02 -2.83 -14.97
CA TYR A 61 -10.05 -3.34 -15.84
C TYR A 61 -9.65 -2.97 -17.26
N GLU A 62 -9.75 -3.92 -18.18
CA GLU A 62 -9.62 -3.72 -19.62
C GLU A 62 -10.83 -4.37 -20.28
N GLY A 63 -11.49 -3.68 -21.22
CA GLY A 63 -12.62 -4.23 -21.95
C GLY A 63 -13.69 -3.19 -22.28
N ARG A 64 -14.96 -3.63 -22.24
CA ARG A 64 -16.11 -2.80 -22.62
C ARG A 64 -16.44 -1.81 -21.51
N LEU A 65 -16.33 -0.51 -21.82
CA LEU A 65 -16.70 0.57 -20.91
C LEU A 65 -18.15 1.00 -21.20
N ASP A 66 -19.09 0.44 -20.45
CA ASP A 66 -20.53 0.74 -20.54
C ASP A 66 -21.20 0.58 -19.16
N GLY A 67 -22.23 1.40 -18.89
CA GLY A 67 -22.98 1.36 -17.62
C GLY A 67 -22.12 1.63 -16.37
N GLU A 68 -22.42 0.91 -15.29
CA GLU A 68 -21.66 0.95 -14.04
C GLU A 68 -20.71 -0.26 -13.94
N ILE A 69 -19.43 0.01 -13.72
CA ILE A 69 -18.35 -0.97 -13.67
C ILE A 69 -17.82 -1.04 -12.22
N PRO A 70 -18.03 -2.15 -11.49
CA PRO A 70 -17.55 -2.31 -10.14
C PRO A 70 -16.07 -2.73 -10.10
N ILE A 71 -15.28 -2.05 -9.27
CA ILE A 71 -13.87 -2.35 -9.01
C ILE A 71 -13.68 -2.49 -7.50
N GLU A 72 -13.39 -3.70 -7.04
CA GLU A 72 -13.07 -3.97 -5.63
C GLU A 72 -11.56 -3.97 -5.40
N LEU A 73 -11.09 -3.14 -4.46
CA LEU A 73 -9.68 -3.00 -4.11
C LEU A 73 -9.40 -3.51 -2.69
N TRP A 74 -8.30 -4.23 -2.49
CA TRP A 74 -7.80 -4.54 -1.13
C TRP A 74 -7.25 -3.30 -0.42
N SER A 75 -6.74 -2.33 -1.19
CA SER A 75 -6.29 -1.01 -0.76
C SER A 75 -6.35 -0.06 -1.97
N ILE A 76 -6.53 1.25 -1.72
CA ILE A 76 -6.47 2.34 -2.73
C ILE A 76 -5.19 2.26 -3.61
N THR A 77 -4.17 1.58 -3.10
CA THR A 77 -2.80 1.53 -3.59
C THR A 77 -2.41 0.18 -4.21
N GLN A 78 -3.35 -0.77 -4.36
CA GLN A 78 -3.09 -2.10 -4.96
C GLN A 78 -2.41 -1.97 -6.35
N SER A 79 -1.68 -2.97 -6.85
CA SER A 79 -1.22 -2.99 -8.25
C SER A 79 -1.25 -4.37 -8.86
N GLU A 80 -1.28 -4.44 -10.20
CA GLU A 80 -1.47 -5.71 -10.90
C GLU A 80 -0.25 -6.64 -10.77
N ARG A 81 0.97 -6.08 -10.72
CA ARG A 81 2.21 -6.85 -10.64
C ARG A 81 3.25 -6.21 -9.71
N ASP A 82 4.09 -7.05 -9.10
CA ASP A 82 5.31 -6.63 -8.39
C ASP A 82 6.43 -6.23 -9.39
N SER A 83 7.55 -5.72 -8.87
CA SER A 83 8.74 -5.35 -9.68
C SER A 83 9.42 -6.53 -10.39
N ARG A 84 8.88 -7.76 -10.31
CA ARG A 84 9.32 -8.98 -11.00
C ARG A 84 8.23 -9.55 -11.93
N GLY A 85 7.11 -8.84 -12.11
CA GLY A 85 6.02 -9.25 -12.99
C GLY A 85 5.07 -10.30 -12.42
N LEU A 86 5.20 -10.65 -11.13
CA LEU A 86 4.34 -11.59 -10.42
C LEU A 86 3.07 -10.88 -9.89
N PRO A 87 1.96 -11.58 -9.63
CA PRO A 87 0.77 -10.98 -9.00
C PRO A 87 1.14 -10.29 -7.68
N GLY A 88 0.82 -9.00 -7.56
CA GLY A 88 1.25 -8.19 -6.42
C GLY A 88 0.54 -8.58 -5.12
N GLU A 89 1.24 -9.28 -4.21
CA GLU A 89 0.80 -9.44 -2.81
C GLU A 89 0.74 -8.10 -2.05
N PHE A 90 1.44 -7.09 -2.57
CA PHE A 90 1.57 -5.77 -1.99
C PHE A 90 0.96 -4.69 -2.87
N PRO A 91 0.53 -3.57 -2.27
CA PRO A 91 0.21 -2.39 -3.04
C PRO A 91 1.47 -1.88 -3.76
N ALA A 92 1.27 -1.26 -4.92
CA ALA A 92 2.33 -0.74 -5.78
C ALA A 92 1.77 0.41 -6.65
N GLY A 93 2.62 1.37 -6.99
CA GLY A 93 2.26 2.68 -7.51
C GLY A 93 2.58 3.81 -6.51
N SER A 94 3.00 4.95 -7.05
CA SER A 94 3.45 6.11 -6.27
C SER A 94 2.32 6.78 -5.47
N ASN A 95 2.57 6.98 -4.18
CA ASN A 95 1.70 7.69 -3.25
C ASN A 95 2.06 9.17 -3.09
N ALA A 96 2.94 9.69 -3.96
CA ALA A 96 3.37 11.08 -3.92
C ALA A 96 2.20 12.05 -4.18
N TYR A 97 2.16 13.13 -3.40
CA TYR A 97 1.26 14.26 -3.58
C TYR A 97 2.07 15.56 -3.69
N PRO A 98 1.55 16.65 -4.29
CA PRO A 98 2.35 17.82 -4.67
C PRO A 98 3.09 18.56 -3.54
N SER A 99 2.74 18.31 -2.27
CA SER A 99 3.38 18.88 -1.08
C SER A 99 4.09 17.83 -0.20
N MET A 100 4.34 16.63 -0.73
CA MET A 100 5.01 15.56 0.00
C MET A 100 6.53 15.76 0.00
N THR A 101 7.11 16.04 1.16
CA THR A 101 8.56 16.02 1.35
C THR A 101 9.08 14.59 1.23
N THR A 102 9.89 14.32 0.22
CA THR A 102 10.51 13.01 -0.02
C THR A 102 11.95 12.93 0.47
N ARG A 103 12.44 11.71 0.67
CA ARG A 103 13.83 11.36 0.96
C ARG A 103 14.25 10.16 0.10
N ALA A 104 15.55 9.97 -0.09
CA ALA A 104 16.10 8.84 -0.83
C ALA A 104 16.85 7.88 0.09
N VAL A 105 16.45 6.60 0.07
CA VAL A 105 17.19 5.49 0.67
C VAL A 105 18.02 4.83 -0.44
N GLN A 106 19.33 4.74 -0.26
CA GLN A 106 20.22 4.12 -1.26
C GLN A 106 20.25 2.61 -1.05
N VAL A 107 19.93 1.86 -2.11
CA VAL A 107 19.89 0.38 -2.11
C VAL A 107 20.71 -0.10 -3.30
N GLY A 108 21.97 -0.43 -3.05
CA GLY A 108 22.96 -0.67 -4.10
C GLY A 108 23.15 0.57 -4.97
N ALA A 109 22.83 0.45 -6.26
CA ALA A 109 22.88 1.55 -7.23
C ALA A 109 21.52 2.27 -7.44
N ARG A 110 20.46 1.86 -6.73
CA ARG A 110 19.12 2.46 -6.85
C ARG A 110 18.84 3.40 -5.66
N ALA A 111 18.30 4.58 -5.96
CA ALA A 111 17.70 5.46 -4.97
C ALA A 111 16.19 5.15 -4.88
N ILE A 112 15.74 4.64 -3.73
CA ILE A 112 14.32 4.39 -3.45
C ILE A 112 13.74 5.58 -2.69
N LEU A 113 12.55 6.03 -3.10
CA LEU A 113 11.91 7.20 -2.48
C LEU A 113 11.06 6.80 -1.27
N THR A 114 11.21 7.57 -0.20
CA THR A 114 10.35 7.55 0.99
C THR A 114 9.78 8.94 1.26
N ASP A 115 8.75 9.04 2.11
CA ASP A 115 8.31 10.30 2.71
C ASP A 115 9.29 10.78 3.81
N SER A 116 8.97 11.90 4.46
CA SER A 116 9.79 12.48 5.54
C SER A 116 9.84 11.62 6.82
N GLU A 117 8.91 10.68 6.99
CA GLU A 117 8.88 9.71 8.09
C GLU A 117 9.51 8.36 7.70
N GLY A 118 9.89 8.20 6.43
CA GLY A 118 10.56 7.02 5.86
C GLY A 118 9.64 5.94 5.29
N TYR A 119 8.33 6.19 5.16
CA TYR A 119 7.43 5.26 4.47
C TYR A 119 7.67 5.30 2.97
N LEU A 120 7.65 4.13 2.30
CA LEU A 120 7.82 4.04 0.85
C LEU A 120 6.83 4.92 0.10
N VAL A 121 7.33 5.67 -0.90
CA VAL A 121 6.47 6.38 -1.85
C VAL A 121 5.75 5.39 -2.74
N ASP A 122 6.48 4.43 -3.31
CA ASP A 122 5.91 3.26 -3.99
C ASP A 122 6.22 2.01 -3.17
N PRO A 123 5.23 1.29 -2.62
CA PRO A 123 5.47 0.04 -1.92
C PRO A 123 5.95 -1.11 -2.83
N SER A 124 5.94 -0.94 -4.16
CA SER A 124 6.60 -1.84 -5.12
C SER A 124 8.12 -1.90 -4.91
N ASP A 125 8.74 -0.80 -4.47
CA ASP A 125 10.18 -0.71 -4.23
C ASP A 125 10.64 -1.51 -2.99
N TRP A 126 9.72 -2.10 -2.22
CA TRP A 126 10.11 -2.87 -1.04
C TRP A 126 10.97 -4.09 -1.40
N SER A 127 12.06 -4.24 -0.67
CA SER A 127 12.96 -5.40 -0.70
C SER A 127 13.55 -5.61 0.70
N GLU A 128 14.13 -6.79 0.96
CA GLU A 128 14.90 -6.98 2.19
C GLU A 128 16.09 -6.00 2.27
N ASP A 129 16.72 -5.67 1.13
CA ASP A 129 17.82 -4.71 1.09
C ASP A 129 17.37 -3.27 1.38
N PHE A 130 16.16 -2.87 0.93
CA PHE A 130 15.54 -1.62 1.37
C PHE A 130 15.32 -1.59 2.89
N ALA A 131 14.76 -2.67 3.46
CA ALA A 131 14.54 -2.73 4.90
C ALA A 131 15.86 -2.65 5.69
N ARG A 132 16.94 -3.28 5.21
CA ARG A 132 18.29 -3.17 5.79
C ARG A 132 18.84 -1.75 5.69
N ALA A 133 18.79 -1.13 4.50
CA ALA A 133 19.30 0.23 4.28
C ALA A 133 18.54 1.28 5.11
N LEU A 134 17.21 1.16 5.23
CA LEU A 134 16.43 2.05 6.08
C LEU A 134 16.72 1.83 7.57
N ALA A 135 16.85 0.57 8.01
CA ALA A 135 17.19 0.25 9.39
C ALA A 135 18.58 0.81 9.79
N ASP A 136 19.57 0.73 8.90
CA ASP A 136 20.91 1.30 9.11
C ASP A 136 20.86 2.84 9.24
N GLN A 137 20.13 3.54 8.36
CA GLN A 137 19.86 4.98 8.51
C GLN A 137 19.13 5.33 9.83
N GLU A 138 18.38 4.37 10.39
CA GLU A 138 17.70 4.50 11.68
C GLU A 138 18.55 4.08 12.88
N GLY A 139 19.78 3.59 12.67
CA GLY A 139 20.66 3.07 13.72
C GLY A 139 20.14 1.77 14.35
N LEU A 140 19.40 0.96 13.58
CA LEU A 140 18.79 -0.30 14.01
C LEU A 140 19.43 -1.48 13.26
N VAL A 141 19.99 -2.43 14.01
CA VAL A 141 20.50 -3.70 13.46
C VAL A 141 19.35 -4.73 13.42
N LEU A 142 18.95 -5.14 12.21
CA LEU A 142 17.88 -6.14 12.03
C LEU A 142 18.37 -7.56 12.37
N THR A 143 18.06 -8.01 13.59
CA THR A 143 18.17 -9.42 14.01
C THR A 143 17.03 -10.27 13.45
N GLU A 144 17.13 -11.61 13.58
CA GLU A 144 16.06 -12.55 13.18
C GLU A 144 14.68 -12.19 13.73
N GLU A 145 14.57 -11.74 14.98
CA GLU A 145 13.28 -11.33 15.57
C GLU A 145 12.67 -10.12 14.85
N HIS A 146 13.49 -9.19 14.35
CA HIS A 146 12.99 -8.08 13.54
C HIS A 146 12.46 -8.60 12.20
N TRP A 147 13.16 -9.55 11.58
CA TRP A 147 12.71 -10.20 10.34
C TRP A 147 11.43 -10.99 10.53
N GLU A 148 11.26 -11.69 11.65
CA GLU A 148 10.01 -12.36 12.00
C GLU A 148 8.86 -11.37 12.15
N VAL A 149 9.03 -10.22 12.83
CA VAL A 149 7.98 -9.17 12.89
C VAL A 149 7.71 -8.59 11.50
N ILE A 150 8.75 -8.23 10.73
CA ILE A 150 8.61 -7.68 9.38
C ILE A 150 7.82 -8.65 8.47
N ARG A 151 8.19 -9.93 8.46
CA ARG A 151 7.51 -10.97 7.67
C ARG A 151 6.09 -11.24 8.17
N PHE A 152 5.85 -11.24 9.48
CA PHE A 152 4.50 -11.34 10.06
C PHE A 152 3.61 -10.17 9.63
N LEU A 153 4.09 -8.93 9.74
CA LEU A 153 3.35 -7.73 9.33
C LEU A 153 3.00 -7.77 7.85
N ARG A 154 3.98 -8.17 7.01
CA ARG A 154 3.78 -8.36 5.57
C ARG A 154 2.73 -9.42 5.27
N ALA A 155 2.90 -10.64 5.77
CA ALA A 155 1.95 -11.73 5.55
C ALA A 155 0.54 -11.41 6.08
N ARG A 156 0.45 -10.70 7.22
CA ARG A 156 -0.83 -10.28 7.79
C ARG A 156 -1.55 -9.26 6.92
N PHE A 157 -0.81 -8.30 6.36
CA PHE A 157 -1.38 -7.32 5.43
C PHE A 157 -1.82 -7.99 4.12
N ALA A 158 -0.98 -8.81 3.50
CA ALA A 158 -1.31 -9.53 2.27
C ALA A 158 -2.56 -10.43 2.43
N HIS A 159 -2.73 -11.07 3.59
CA HIS A 159 -3.87 -11.95 3.85
C HIS A 159 -5.17 -11.23 4.27
N LYS A 160 -5.09 -10.03 4.86
CA LYS A 160 -6.28 -9.33 5.43
C LYS A 160 -6.58 -7.94 4.86
N GLY A 161 -5.70 -7.35 4.06
CA GLY A 161 -5.80 -5.97 3.59
C GLY A 161 -5.66 -4.90 4.68
N ILE A 162 -5.39 -5.29 5.94
CA ILE A 162 -5.25 -4.38 7.08
C ILE A 162 -3.96 -4.67 7.85
N GLN A 163 -3.37 -3.62 8.43
CA GLN A 163 -2.17 -3.74 9.25
C GLN A 163 -2.48 -4.45 10.57
N ALA A 164 -1.50 -5.17 11.10
CA ALA A 164 -1.64 -5.81 12.41
C ALA A 164 -1.61 -4.75 13.51
N THR A 165 -2.50 -4.85 14.50
CA THR A 165 -2.39 -4.03 15.70
C THR A 165 -1.25 -4.53 16.60
N VAL A 166 -0.76 -3.69 17.52
CA VAL A 166 0.18 -4.13 18.56
C VAL A 166 -0.37 -5.33 19.36
N ARG A 167 -1.71 -5.40 19.53
CA ARG A 167 -2.37 -6.54 20.17
C ARG A 167 -2.28 -7.82 19.34
N ASP A 168 -2.46 -7.75 18.02
CA ASP A 168 -2.25 -8.89 17.12
C ASP A 168 -0.81 -9.41 17.21
N MET A 169 0.17 -8.51 17.18
CA MET A 169 1.60 -8.84 17.29
C MET A 169 1.90 -9.52 18.63
N ILE A 170 1.44 -8.96 19.75
CA ILE A 170 1.61 -9.54 21.09
C ILE A 170 0.97 -10.93 21.17
N LEU A 171 -0.23 -11.13 20.61
CA LEU A 171 -0.90 -12.43 20.61
C LEU A 171 -0.15 -13.47 19.77
N HIS A 172 0.39 -13.07 18.61
CA HIS A 172 1.17 -13.95 17.75
C HIS A 172 2.52 -14.31 18.41
N PHE A 173 3.35 -13.31 18.72
CA PHE A 173 4.70 -13.53 19.25
C PHE A 173 4.76 -14.07 20.67
N ARG A 174 3.64 -14.04 21.42
CA ARG A 174 3.53 -14.80 22.67
C ARG A 174 3.52 -16.31 22.46
N ASN A 175 2.99 -16.77 21.34
CA ASN A 175 2.98 -18.19 20.99
C ASN A 175 4.32 -18.61 20.36
N VAL A 176 4.98 -17.72 19.62
CA VAL A 176 6.26 -18.00 18.95
C VAL A 176 7.46 -17.87 19.91
N TRP A 177 7.51 -16.82 20.73
CA TRP A 177 8.67 -16.50 21.59
C TRP A 177 8.39 -16.58 23.11
N GLY A 178 7.18 -16.97 23.51
CA GLY A 178 6.76 -16.99 24.92
C GLY A 178 6.33 -15.62 25.47
N ARG A 179 5.89 -15.59 26.74
CA ARG A 179 5.21 -14.43 27.35
C ARG A 179 6.08 -13.18 27.52
N GLU A 180 7.40 -13.34 27.68
CA GLU A 180 8.32 -12.22 27.93
C GLU A 180 8.65 -11.45 26.64
N ARG A 181 9.05 -12.16 25.58
CA ARG A 181 9.35 -11.58 24.26
C ARG A 181 8.07 -11.22 23.50
N GLY A 182 7.01 -12.03 23.62
CA GLY A 182 5.65 -11.70 23.19
C GLY A 182 4.94 -10.69 24.11
N SER A 183 5.56 -9.53 24.30
CA SER A 183 5.07 -8.45 25.18
C SER A 183 5.23 -7.06 24.54
N ASN A 184 4.40 -6.12 24.97
CA ASN A 184 4.45 -4.73 24.49
C ASN A 184 5.83 -4.09 24.71
N ARG A 185 6.40 -4.34 25.90
CA ARG A 185 7.72 -3.81 26.30
C ARG A 185 8.82 -4.32 25.39
N TYR A 186 8.85 -5.62 25.12
CA TYR A 186 9.91 -6.22 24.31
C TYR A 186 9.80 -5.79 22.84
N LEU A 187 8.58 -5.76 22.27
CA LEU A 187 8.38 -5.28 20.90
C LEU A 187 8.79 -3.80 20.72
N HIS A 188 8.55 -2.94 21.72
CA HIS A 188 9.03 -1.55 21.69
C HIS A 188 10.54 -1.43 22.00
N GLN A 189 11.15 -2.42 22.65
CA GLN A 189 12.60 -2.46 22.87
C GLN A 189 13.35 -2.79 21.57
N ILE A 190 12.84 -3.72 20.77
CA ILE A 190 13.44 -4.07 19.47
C ILE A 190 13.05 -3.07 18.35
N PHE A 191 11.88 -2.41 18.45
CA PHE A 191 11.47 -1.31 17.55
C PHE A 191 11.41 0.04 18.30
N PRO A 192 12.55 0.67 18.65
CA PRO A 192 12.59 1.86 19.49
C PRO A 192 11.99 3.13 18.85
N ARG A 193 11.94 3.25 17.52
CA ARG A 193 11.45 4.48 16.84
C ARG A 193 9.92 4.48 16.70
N GLY A 194 9.23 4.51 17.83
CA GLY A 194 7.77 4.59 17.90
C GLY A 194 7.04 3.24 17.90
N GLY A 195 7.74 2.16 18.24
CA GLY A 195 7.16 0.83 18.37
C GLY A 195 7.03 0.07 17.04
N PRO A 196 6.67 -1.23 17.11
CA PRO A 196 6.50 -2.07 15.91
C PRO A 196 5.40 -1.56 14.98
N GLN A 197 4.40 -0.84 15.50
CA GLN A 197 3.31 -0.24 14.73
C GLN A 197 3.74 0.98 13.87
N LYS A 198 4.89 1.61 14.16
CA LYS A 198 5.47 2.66 13.33
C LYS A 198 6.70 2.16 12.60
N GLN A 199 7.75 1.82 13.34
CA GLN A 199 9.03 1.38 12.77
C GLN A 199 8.92 0.01 12.07
N GLY A 200 8.24 -0.96 12.68
CA GLY A 200 8.04 -2.28 12.09
C GLY A 200 7.19 -2.22 10.81
N ASN A 201 6.06 -1.50 10.83
CA ASN A 201 5.22 -1.28 9.63
C ASN A 201 6.01 -0.59 8.50
N ARG A 202 6.77 0.46 8.82
CA ARG A 202 7.63 1.17 7.85
C ARG A 202 8.68 0.25 7.22
N LEU A 203 9.42 -0.51 8.03
CA LEU A 203 10.42 -1.49 7.56
C LEU A 203 9.78 -2.65 6.78
N ALA A 204 8.52 -2.99 7.08
CA ALA A 204 7.71 -3.95 6.33
C ALA A 204 7.20 -3.42 4.97
N GLY A 205 7.46 -2.15 4.63
CA GLY A 205 6.96 -1.52 3.40
C GLY A 205 5.46 -1.21 3.43
N LEU A 206 4.86 -1.18 4.62
CA LEU A 206 3.45 -0.89 4.81
C LEU A 206 3.24 0.62 4.91
N LEU A 207 2.39 1.17 4.04
CA LEU A 207 2.08 2.61 4.00
C LEU A 207 1.49 3.11 5.32
N ARG A 208 1.74 4.37 5.67
CA ARG A 208 1.17 4.99 6.87
C ARG A 208 -0.36 4.96 6.86
N THR A 209 -0.97 4.48 7.95
CA THR A 209 -2.42 4.59 8.18
C THR A 209 -2.82 6.04 8.44
N LYS A 210 -3.83 6.52 7.73
CA LYS A 210 -4.42 7.85 8.00
C LYS A 210 -5.29 7.76 9.26
N GLY A 211 -4.79 8.24 10.39
CA GLY A 211 -5.59 8.35 11.62
C GLY A 211 -4.84 8.47 12.94
N GLU A 212 -3.58 8.03 13.03
CA GLU A 212 -2.81 8.10 14.28
C GLU A 212 -2.06 9.44 14.41
N HIS A 213 -2.65 10.35 15.18
CA HIS A 213 -2.04 11.53 15.77
C HIS A 213 -1.90 11.32 17.29
#